data_AF-A0A4U0ZQ71-F1
#
_entry.id   AF-A0A4U0ZQ71-F1
#
_cell.length_a   1.000
_cell.length_b   1.000
_cell.length_c   1.000
_cell.angle_alpha   90.00
_cell.angle_beta   90.00
_cell.angle_gamma   90.00
#
_symmetry.space_group_name_H-M   'P 1'
#
loop_
_entity.id
_entity.type
_entity.pdbx_description
1 polymer ?
#
loop_
_entity_poly.entity_id
_entity_poly.type
_entity_poly.pdbx_seq_one_letter_code
_entity_poly.pdbx_strand_id
1 'polypeptide(L)'
;MIVRILIAAFASFVSGFSYLVGLQRLMTALLVGFGGLSSLFFGVLFLLPADKARLIFPISENVPSWPYFILGLVLLGMVGGLFLVKASPADFEEVSSKHFKYMLGGIAGYLTSLFFSSVFWFPSDETRRSVAESTLSIEVLIGTVIFILGVCGSCYLLYRASKGSSESNPDLMRRFVLALFAFFQFDKMPLLVAYLLLNAQETGVVFPNIAALAFAAYIPVSLFLIKTTWDAKAIEM
;
A
#
# COMPACT_ATOMS: atom_id res chain seq x y z
N MET A 1 -11.46 -20.28 7.38
CA MET A 1 -10.53 -19.84 6.32
C MET A 1 -11.25 -19.51 5.01
N ILE A 2 -12.04 -20.43 4.44
CA ILE A 2 -12.79 -20.24 3.18
C ILE A 2 -13.66 -18.97 3.17
N VAL A 3 -14.47 -18.75 4.21
CA VAL A 3 -15.34 -17.56 4.31
C VAL A 3 -14.54 -16.25 4.25
N ARG A 4 -13.35 -16.20 4.86
CA ARG A 4 -12.50 -14.99 4.82
C ARG A 4 -11.95 -14.72 3.42
N ILE A 5 -11.57 -15.77 2.69
CA ILE A 5 -11.11 -15.68 1.29
C ILE A 5 -12.25 -15.16 0.41
N LEU A 6 -13.48 -15.69 0.58
CA LEU A 6 -14.65 -15.24 -0.17
C LEU A 6 -14.97 -13.76 0.11
N ILE A 7 -14.94 -13.33 1.37
CA ILE A 7 -15.16 -11.93 1.75
C ILE A 7 -14.08 -11.03 1.14
N ALA A 8 -12.80 -11.44 1.21
CA ALA A 8 -11.69 -10.68 0.64
C ALA A 8 -11.81 -10.55 -0.88
N ALA A 9 -12.14 -11.64 -1.58
CA ALA A 9 -12.36 -11.64 -3.02
C ALA A 9 -13.56 -10.75 -3.42
N PHE A 10 -14.67 -10.83 -2.67
CA PHE A 10 -15.83 -9.98 -2.89
C PHE A 10 -15.50 -8.49 -2.67
N ALA A 11 -14.81 -8.15 -1.59
CA ALA A 11 -14.40 -6.77 -1.31
C ALA A 11 -13.45 -6.22 -2.38
N SER A 12 -12.48 -7.03 -2.83
CA SER A 12 -11.60 -6.71 -3.98
C SER A 12 -12.40 -6.45 -5.24
N PHE A 13 -13.38 -7.30 -5.55
CA PHE A 13 -14.23 -7.17 -6.72
C PHE A 13 -15.09 -5.90 -6.68
N VAL A 14 -15.79 -5.65 -5.56
CA VAL A 14 -16.62 -4.45 -5.38
C VAL A 14 -15.77 -3.18 -5.45
N SER A 15 -14.60 -3.18 -4.82
CA SER A 15 -13.66 -2.06 -4.87
C SER A 15 -13.17 -1.80 -6.30
N GLY A 16 -12.80 -2.84 -7.04
CA GLY A 16 -12.38 -2.73 -8.43
C GLY A 16 -13.51 -2.23 -9.33
N PHE A 17 -14.70 -2.79 -9.18
CA PHE A 17 -15.88 -2.39 -9.94
C PHE A 17 -16.26 -0.92 -9.71
N SER A 18 -16.11 -0.43 -8.47
CA SER A 18 -16.36 0.97 -8.12
C SER A 18 -15.47 1.93 -8.91
N TYR A 19 -14.21 1.56 -9.22
CA TYR A 19 -13.36 2.33 -10.12
C TYR A 19 -13.84 2.31 -11.57
N LEU A 20 -14.37 1.17 -12.05
CA LEU A 20 -14.88 1.03 -13.42
C LEU A 20 -16.13 1.88 -13.67
N VAL A 21 -17.02 1.99 -12.68
CA VAL A 21 -18.24 2.81 -12.77
C VAL A 21 -18.01 4.30 -12.49
N GLY A 22 -16.76 4.73 -12.28
CA GLY A 22 -16.42 6.14 -12.17
C GLY A 22 -16.38 6.71 -10.75
N LEU A 23 -16.49 5.90 -9.70
CA LEU A 23 -16.40 6.34 -8.30
C LEU A 23 -14.94 6.52 -7.82
N GLN A 24 -14.04 6.92 -8.71
CA GLN A 24 -12.59 6.93 -8.48
C GLN A 24 -12.18 7.79 -7.29
N ARG A 25 -12.80 8.98 -7.14
CA ARG A 25 -12.49 9.91 -6.04
C ARG A 25 -12.92 9.38 -4.69
N LEU A 26 -14.12 8.80 -4.61
CA LEU A 26 -14.62 8.17 -3.39
C LEU A 26 -13.75 6.96 -3.00
N MET A 27 -13.45 6.09 -3.97
CA MET A 27 -12.63 4.91 -3.71
C MET A 27 -11.21 5.28 -3.28
N THR A 28 -10.58 6.23 -3.96
CA THR A 28 -9.24 6.71 -3.56
C THR A 28 -9.26 7.29 -2.15
N ALA A 29 -10.28 8.10 -1.81
CA ALA A 29 -10.43 8.64 -0.45
C ALA A 29 -10.56 7.53 0.60
N LEU A 30 -11.37 6.50 0.32
CA LEU A 30 -11.57 5.37 1.23
C LEU A 30 -10.29 4.56 1.43
N LEU A 31 -9.54 4.28 0.35
CA LEU A 31 -8.30 3.49 0.43
C LEU A 31 -7.17 4.24 1.14
N VAL A 32 -6.95 5.51 0.78
CA VAL A 32 -5.93 6.35 1.45
C VAL A 32 -6.34 6.63 2.90
N GLY A 33 -7.63 6.90 3.14
CA GLY A 33 -8.19 7.08 4.47
C GLY A 33 -8.07 5.84 5.35
N PHE A 34 -8.23 4.64 4.78
CA PHE A 34 -7.99 3.39 5.48
C PHE A 34 -6.52 3.23 5.91
N GLY A 35 -5.57 3.60 5.05
CA GLY A 35 -4.15 3.69 5.42
C GLY A 35 -3.92 4.66 6.58
N GLY A 36 -4.50 5.86 6.51
CA GLY A 36 -4.43 6.87 7.57
C GLY A 36 -5.01 6.37 8.90
N LEU A 37 -6.21 5.79 8.89
CA LEU A 37 -6.88 5.23 10.06
C LEU A 37 -6.08 4.07 10.67
N SER A 38 -5.54 3.19 9.83
CA SER A 38 -4.67 2.08 10.28
C SER A 38 -3.40 2.61 10.94
N SER A 39 -2.83 3.69 10.42
CA SER A 39 -1.69 4.39 11.04
C SER A 39 -2.02 4.89 12.43
N LEU A 40 -3.15 5.60 12.58
CA LEU A 40 -3.59 6.13 13.86
C LEU A 40 -3.88 5.00 14.86
N PHE A 41 -4.49 3.91 14.40
CA PHE A 41 -4.73 2.73 15.21
C PHE A 41 -3.43 2.14 15.77
N PHE A 42 -2.39 1.95 14.95
CA PHE A 42 -1.09 1.51 15.45
C PHE A 42 -0.44 2.53 16.40
N GLY A 43 -0.55 3.83 16.11
CA GLY A 43 -0.07 4.89 17.01
C GLY A 43 -0.71 4.80 18.40
N VAL A 44 -2.03 4.61 18.47
CA VAL A 44 -2.76 4.42 19.73
C VAL A 44 -2.33 3.13 20.42
N LEU A 45 -2.17 2.03 19.68
CA LEU A 45 -1.71 0.76 20.24
C LEU A 45 -0.37 0.92 20.96
N PHE A 46 0.60 1.63 20.37
CA PHE A 46 1.92 1.88 20.96
C PHE A 46 1.94 2.94 22.08
N LEU A 47 0.86 3.71 22.29
CA LEU A 47 0.73 4.56 23.50
C LEU A 47 0.40 3.76 24.75
N LEU A 48 -0.24 2.61 24.59
CA LEU A 48 -0.63 1.76 25.70
C LEU A 48 0.60 0.96 26.20
N PRO A 49 0.74 0.70 27.52
CA PRO A 49 1.94 0.07 28.11
C PRO A 49 2.19 -1.36 27.61
N ALA A 50 3.41 -1.68 27.17
CA ALA A 50 3.77 -3.01 26.67
C ALA A 50 3.35 -4.12 27.64
N ASP A 51 2.46 -5.01 27.18
CA ASP A 51 1.95 -6.13 27.94
C ASP A 51 1.75 -7.33 27.01
N LYS A 52 2.54 -8.38 27.27
CA LYS A 52 2.50 -9.64 26.51
C LYS A 52 1.18 -10.41 26.75
N ALA A 53 0.40 -10.07 27.78
CA ALA A 53 -0.88 -10.67 28.09
C ALA A 53 -2.06 -10.07 27.30
N ARG A 54 -1.83 -9.06 26.43
CA ARG A 54 -2.89 -8.53 25.57
C ARG A 54 -3.39 -9.58 24.59
N LEU A 55 -4.68 -9.90 24.69
CA LEU A 55 -5.35 -10.90 23.86
C LEU A 55 -5.52 -10.50 22.38
N ILE A 56 -5.53 -9.20 22.06
CA ILE A 56 -5.90 -8.71 20.72
C ILE A 56 -4.68 -8.39 19.85
N PHE A 57 -3.70 -7.68 20.41
CA PHE A 57 -2.42 -7.34 19.77
C PHE A 57 -1.34 -7.24 20.84
N PRO A 58 -0.57 -8.32 21.08
CA PRO A 58 0.53 -8.30 22.03
C PRO A 58 1.60 -7.32 21.56
N ILE A 59 1.90 -6.32 22.38
CA ILE A 59 3.02 -5.40 22.16
C ILE A 59 4.11 -5.80 23.14
N SER A 60 5.19 -6.36 22.61
CA SER A 60 6.30 -6.89 23.40
C SER A 60 7.29 -5.82 23.85
N GLU A 61 7.28 -4.64 23.23
CA GLU A 61 8.25 -3.56 23.47
C GLU A 61 7.59 -2.18 23.49
N ASN A 62 8.13 -1.27 24.30
CA ASN A 62 7.74 0.14 24.29
C ASN A 62 8.41 0.84 23.12
N VAL A 63 7.62 1.15 22.09
CA VAL A 63 8.08 1.73 20.84
C VAL A 63 7.55 3.15 20.73
N PRO A 64 8.31 4.11 20.17
CA PRO A 64 7.77 5.42 19.87
C PRO A 64 6.54 5.33 18.95
N SER A 65 5.40 5.82 19.42
CA SER A 65 4.14 5.87 18.67
C SER A 65 4.10 6.97 17.60
N TRP A 66 4.94 8.00 17.74
CA TRP A 66 4.92 9.19 16.90
C TRP A 66 5.07 8.93 15.39
N PRO A 67 5.86 7.96 14.88
CA PRO A 67 5.99 7.74 13.43
C PRO A 67 4.65 7.36 12.79
N TYR A 68 3.85 6.55 13.49
CA TYR A 68 2.53 6.13 13.05
C TYR A 68 1.54 7.30 13.07
N PHE A 69 1.60 8.19 14.07
CA PHE A 69 0.77 9.39 14.08
C PHE A 69 1.12 10.35 12.94
N ILE A 70 2.41 10.61 12.70
CA ILE A 70 2.84 11.47 11.60
C ILE A 70 2.37 10.91 10.27
N LEU A 71 2.56 9.61 10.02
CA LEU A 71 2.11 8.99 8.79
C LEU A 71 0.57 9.04 8.64
N GLY A 72 -0.17 8.88 9.73
CA GLY A 72 -1.63 9.04 9.74
C GLY A 72 -2.05 10.45 9.34
N LEU A 73 -1.41 11.48 9.92
CA LEU A 73 -1.68 12.88 9.58
C LEU A 73 -1.34 13.20 8.12
N VAL A 74 -0.22 12.68 7.61
CA VAL A 74 0.17 12.85 6.20
C VAL A 74 -0.90 12.24 5.28
N LEU A 75 -1.30 10.99 5.52
CA LEU A 75 -2.29 10.30 4.68
C LEU A 75 -3.67 10.99 4.75
N LEU A 76 -4.11 11.43 5.93
CA LEU A 76 -5.34 12.20 6.06
C LEU A 76 -5.25 13.57 5.38
N GLY A 77 -4.10 14.24 5.46
CA GLY A 77 -3.83 15.46 4.72
C GLY A 77 -3.91 15.25 3.20
N MET A 78 -3.43 14.11 2.70
CA MET A 78 -3.55 13.72 1.29
C MET A 78 -5.01 13.49 0.89
N VAL A 79 -5.85 12.89 1.75
CA VAL A 79 -7.31 12.79 1.53
C VAL A 79 -7.95 14.18 1.48
N GLY A 80 -7.59 15.09 2.39
CA GLY A 80 -8.05 16.48 2.34
C GLY A 80 -7.66 17.15 1.01
N GLY A 81 -6.39 17.00 0.61
CA GLY A 81 -5.89 17.48 -0.67
C GLY A 81 -6.67 16.94 -1.87
N LEU A 82 -7.01 15.64 -1.87
CA LEU A 82 -7.80 15.01 -2.94
C LEU A 82 -9.11 15.75 -3.22
N PHE A 83 -9.79 16.30 -2.20
CA PHE A 83 -11.04 17.04 -2.35
C PHE A 83 -10.85 18.54 -2.58
N LEU A 84 -9.83 19.14 -1.99
CA LEU A 84 -9.59 20.59 -2.05
C LEU A 84 -8.89 21.05 -3.34
N VAL A 85 -8.07 20.20 -3.94
CA VAL A 85 -7.35 20.53 -5.18
C VAL A 85 -8.25 20.26 -6.39
N LYS A 86 -8.29 21.23 -7.31
CA LYS A 86 -9.03 21.11 -8.56
C LYS A 86 -8.34 20.06 -9.46
N ALA A 87 -9.10 19.06 -9.88
CA ALA A 87 -8.66 18.05 -10.83
C ALA A 87 -8.28 18.72 -12.16
N SER A 88 -7.19 18.25 -12.77
CA SER A 88 -6.72 18.70 -14.08
C SER A 88 -6.66 17.47 -14.97
N PRO A 89 -7.59 17.33 -15.93
CA PRO A 89 -7.60 16.20 -16.84
C PRO A 89 -6.24 16.07 -17.53
N ALA A 90 -5.72 14.85 -17.61
CA ALA A 90 -4.48 14.61 -18.34
C ALA A 90 -4.70 14.67 -19.86
N ASP A 91 -3.63 15.02 -20.58
CA ASP A 91 -3.60 15.05 -22.04
C ASP A 91 -4.03 13.70 -22.63
N PHE A 92 -4.63 13.76 -23.82
CA PHE A 92 -5.06 12.58 -24.54
C PHE A 92 -3.85 11.81 -25.09
N GLU A 93 -3.66 10.57 -24.61
CA GLU A 93 -2.70 9.60 -25.16
C GLU A 93 -3.50 8.38 -25.63
N GLU A 94 -3.49 8.09 -26.94
CA GLU A 94 -4.23 6.94 -27.49
C GLU A 94 -3.69 5.62 -26.91
N VAL A 95 -4.61 4.76 -26.48
CA VAL A 95 -4.27 3.46 -25.91
C VAL A 95 -3.48 2.62 -26.92
N SER A 96 -2.41 2.00 -26.43
CA SER A 96 -1.46 1.25 -27.26
C SER A 96 -0.74 0.20 -26.43
N SER A 97 -0.02 -0.72 -27.09
CA SER A 97 0.73 -1.82 -26.45
C SER A 97 1.72 -1.34 -25.37
N LYS A 98 2.21 -0.10 -25.46
CA LYS A 98 3.08 0.53 -24.46
C LYS A 98 2.42 0.59 -23.07
N HIS A 99 1.13 0.91 -23.01
CA HIS A 99 0.38 1.02 -21.76
C HIS A 99 0.22 -0.34 -21.06
N PHE A 100 -0.07 -1.38 -21.83
CA PHE A 100 -0.13 -2.75 -21.33
C PHE A 100 1.22 -3.27 -20.85
N LYS A 101 2.32 -2.93 -21.54
CA LYS A 101 3.69 -3.24 -21.09
C LYS A 101 4.01 -2.57 -19.75
N TYR A 102 3.66 -1.30 -19.59
CA TYR A 102 3.82 -0.61 -18.31
C TYR A 102 2.96 -1.20 -17.20
N MET A 103 1.71 -1.58 -17.50
CA MET A 103 0.84 -2.22 -16.53
C MET A 103 1.42 -3.55 -16.04
N LEU A 104 1.82 -4.42 -16.97
CA LEU A 104 2.43 -5.69 -16.65
C LEU A 104 3.75 -5.51 -15.88
N GLY A 105 4.59 -4.56 -16.30
CA GLY A 105 5.82 -4.22 -15.60
C GLY A 105 5.58 -3.68 -14.20
N GLY A 106 4.53 -2.88 -14.00
CA GLY A 106 4.12 -2.38 -12.68
C GLY A 106 3.64 -3.50 -11.76
N ILE A 107 2.79 -4.42 -12.26
CA ILE A 107 2.33 -5.58 -11.50
C ILE A 107 3.50 -6.51 -11.14
N ALA A 108 4.31 -6.86 -12.13
CA ALA A 108 5.46 -7.74 -11.93
C ALA A 108 6.50 -7.12 -11.00
N GLY A 109 6.77 -5.82 -11.14
CA GLY A 109 7.64 -5.07 -10.24
C GLY A 109 7.13 -5.09 -8.80
N TYR A 110 5.81 -4.93 -8.60
CA TYR A 110 5.21 -4.92 -7.28
C TYR A 110 5.38 -6.29 -6.62
N LEU A 111 4.98 -7.35 -7.32
CA LEU A 111 5.10 -8.72 -6.83
C LEU A 111 6.56 -9.10 -6.56
N THR A 112 7.48 -8.76 -7.47
CA THR A 112 8.91 -9.02 -7.31
C THR A 112 9.45 -8.32 -6.07
N SER A 113 9.08 -7.06 -5.85
CA SER A 113 9.49 -6.31 -4.66
C SER A 113 8.99 -6.95 -3.37
N LEU A 114 7.77 -7.49 -3.37
CA LEU A 114 7.21 -8.17 -2.20
C LEU A 114 7.94 -9.50 -1.91
N PHE A 115 8.03 -10.37 -2.91
CA PHE A 115 8.63 -11.70 -2.74
C PHE A 115 10.13 -11.62 -2.48
N PHE A 116 10.85 -10.74 -3.18
CA PHE A 116 12.29 -10.60 -2.97
C PHE A 116 12.59 -10.02 -1.58
N SER A 117 11.82 -9.04 -1.12
CA SER A 117 11.98 -8.48 0.23
C SER A 117 11.63 -9.48 1.34
N SER A 118 10.70 -10.41 1.08
CA SER A 118 10.34 -11.43 2.08
C SER A 118 11.48 -12.37 2.46
N VAL A 119 12.47 -12.56 1.58
CA VAL A 119 13.69 -13.34 1.89
C VAL A 119 14.47 -12.70 3.03
N PHE A 120 14.44 -11.37 3.12
CA PHE A 120 15.12 -10.60 4.16
C PHE A 120 14.25 -10.37 5.40
N TRP A 121 12.93 -10.28 5.24
CA TRP A 121 12.02 -10.06 6.37
C TRP A 121 11.85 -11.29 7.27
N PHE A 122 11.99 -12.49 6.71
CA PHE A 122 11.76 -13.75 7.42
C PHE A 122 12.98 -14.67 7.36
N PRO A 123 14.05 -14.37 8.13
CA PRO A 123 15.23 -15.21 8.19
C PRO A 123 14.91 -16.59 8.80
N SER A 124 15.63 -17.62 8.33
CA SER A 124 15.46 -19.01 8.81
C SER A 124 15.75 -19.15 10.30
N ASP A 125 15.26 -20.21 10.94
CA ASP A 125 15.55 -20.50 12.36
C ASP A 125 17.05 -20.62 12.63
N GLU A 126 17.80 -21.15 11.66
CA GLU A 126 19.26 -21.33 11.76
C GLU A 126 19.99 -19.98 11.74
N THR A 127 19.63 -19.09 10.82
CA THR A 127 20.16 -17.71 10.78
C THR A 127 19.83 -16.95 12.05
N ARG A 128 18.60 -17.08 12.55
CA ARG A 128 18.15 -16.40 13.78
C ARG A 128 18.94 -16.80 15.03
N ARG A 129 19.39 -18.05 15.11
CA ARG A 129 20.15 -18.56 16.27
C ARG A 129 21.65 -18.29 16.18
N SER A 130 22.16 -18.06 14.97
CA SER A 130 23.60 -17.92 14.70
C SER A 130 24.06 -16.48 14.54
N VAL A 131 23.13 -15.55 14.32
CA VAL A 131 23.43 -14.15 13.99
C VAL A 131 22.94 -13.20 15.09
N ALA A 132 23.69 -12.13 15.34
CA ALA A 132 23.32 -11.09 16.29
C ALA A 132 22.09 -10.29 15.83
N GLU A 133 21.29 -9.80 16.79
CA GLU A 133 20.07 -9.02 16.56
C GLU A 133 20.30 -7.77 15.68
N SER A 134 21.44 -7.10 15.84
CA SER A 134 21.81 -5.94 15.03
C SER A 134 21.95 -6.27 13.54
N THR A 135 22.47 -7.45 13.22
CA THR A 135 22.65 -7.90 11.84
C THR A 135 21.31 -8.31 11.24
N LEU A 136 20.46 -9.02 12.00
CA LEU A 136 19.07 -9.31 11.61
C LEU A 136 18.30 -8.02 11.31
N SER A 137 18.46 -6.99 12.16
CA SER A 137 17.84 -5.67 11.96
C SER A 137 18.24 -5.03 10.64
N ILE A 138 19.52 -5.14 10.25
CA ILE A 138 20.03 -4.61 8.99
C ILE A 138 19.45 -5.37 7.80
N GLU A 139 19.35 -6.69 7.86
CA GLU A 139 18.75 -7.50 6.80
C GLU A 139 17.28 -7.11 6.57
N VAL A 140 16.49 -7.05 7.64
CA VAL A 140 15.07 -6.67 7.58
C VAL A 140 14.92 -5.23 7.06
N LEU A 141 15.83 -4.32 7.43
CA LEU A 141 15.87 -2.96 6.90
C LEU A 141 16.15 -2.96 5.38
N ILE A 142 17.14 -3.73 4.92
CA ILE A 142 17.46 -3.87 3.49
C ILE A 142 16.24 -4.35 2.71
N GLY A 143 15.58 -5.41 3.18
CA GLY A 143 14.33 -5.89 2.59
C GLY A 143 13.26 -4.80 2.52
N THR A 144 13.12 -4.02 3.58
CA THR A 144 12.12 -2.93 3.64
C THR A 144 12.43 -1.80 2.66
N VAL A 145 13.71 -1.44 2.49
CA VAL A 145 14.12 -0.44 1.50
C VAL A 145 13.86 -0.94 0.08
N ILE A 146 14.20 -2.19 -0.22
CA ILE A 146 13.92 -2.83 -1.51
C ILE A 146 12.41 -2.79 -1.81
N PHE A 147 11.58 -3.15 -0.84
CA PHE A 147 10.13 -3.10 -0.97
C PHE A 147 9.63 -1.70 -1.31
N ILE A 148 10.06 -0.68 -0.57
CA ILE A 148 9.63 0.71 -0.82
C ILE A 148 10.05 1.18 -2.21
N LEU A 149 11.30 0.92 -2.61
CA LEU A 149 11.80 1.28 -3.94
C LEU A 149 11.02 0.57 -5.05
N GLY A 150 10.72 -0.72 -4.85
CA GLY A 150 9.92 -1.51 -5.76
C GLY A 150 8.47 -1.01 -5.87
N VAL A 151 7.84 -0.64 -4.76
CA VAL A 151 6.51 -0.01 -4.73
C VAL A 151 6.54 1.32 -5.50
N CYS A 152 7.52 2.19 -5.25
CA CYS A 152 7.69 3.44 -5.99
C CYS A 152 7.80 3.21 -7.50
N GLY A 153 8.68 2.31 -7.94
CA GLY A 153 8.85 1.98 -9.35
C GLY A 153 7.58 1.39 -9.97
N SER A 154 6.88 0.55 -9.23
CA SER A 154 5.63 -0.07 -9.67
C SER A 154 4.51 0.94 -9.81
N CYS A 155 4.33 1.82 -8.82
CA CYS A 155 3.38 2.93 -8.86
C CYS A 155 3.68 3.87 -10.04
N TYR A 156 4.95 4.15 -10.33
CA TYR A 156 5.34 4.94 -11.50
C TYR A 156 4.95 4.26 -12.82
N LEU A 157 5.23 2.97 -12.98
CA LEU A 157 4.85 2.22 -14.18
C LEU A 157 3.32 2.13 -14.34
N LEU A 158 2.59 1.88 -13.25
CA LEU A 158 1.13 1.85 -13.27
C LEU A 158 0.53 3.22 -13.60
N TYR A 159 1.12 4.30 -13.09
CA TYR A 159 0.74 5.66 -13.48
C TYR A 159 0.95 5.88 -14.99
N ARG A 160 2.09 5.46 -15.54
CA ARG A 160 2.35 5.55 -16.99
C ARG A 160 1.37 4.70 -17.80
N ALA A 161 0.97 3.54 -17.29
CA ALA A 161 -0.06 2.70 -17.91
C ALA A 161 -1.43 3.38 -17.92
N SER A 162 -1.77 4.11 -16.84
CA SER A 162 -3.08 4.74 -16.67
C SER A 162 -3.38 5.84 -17.70
N LYS A 163 -2.39 6.38 -18.41
CA LYS A 163 -2.58 7.47 -19.37
C LYS A 163 -3.32 7.08 -20.66
N GLY A 164 -3.38 5.79 -20.99
CA GLY A 164 -4.00 5.30 -22.22
C GLY A 164 -5.51 5.58 -22.25
N SER A 165 -5.96 6.27 -23.28
CA SER A 165 -7.33 6.74 -23.48
C SER A 165 -7.84 6.34 -24.87
N SER A 166 -9.15 6.31 -25.07
CA SER A 166 -9.77 6.24 -26.40
C SER A 166 -10.83 7.33 -26.56
N GLU A 167 -11.18 7.70 -27.79
CA GLU A 167 -12.21 8.72 -28.04
C GLU A 167 -13.56 8.32 -27.43
N SER A 168 -13.91 7.04 -27.52
CA SER A 168 -15.12 6.47 -26.93
C SER A 168 -15.07 6.37 -25.39
N ASN A 169 -13.88 6.27 -24.80
CA ASN A 169 -13.67 6.05 -23.37
C ASN A 169 -12.41 6.82 -22.89
N PRO A 170 -12.55 8.11 -22.52
CA PRO A 170 -11.42 8.99 -22.21
C PRO A 170 -10.68 8.65 -20.90
N ASP A 171 -11.22 7.75 -20.07
CA ASP A 171 -10.60 7.28 -18.82
C ASP A 171 -10.33 5.77 -18.81
N LEU A 172 -10.31 5.12 -19.99
CA LEU A 172 -10.26 3.66 -20.11
C LEU A 172 -9.17 3.02 -19.24
N MET A 173 -7.88 3.35 -19.50
CA MET A 173 -6.79 2.74 -18.73
C MET A 173 -6.72 3.27 -17.30
N ARG A 174 -7.16 4.50 -17.01
CA ARG A 174 -7.21 5.02 -15.63
C ARG A 174 -8.12 4.15 -14.77
N ARG A 175 -9.35 3.92 -15.23
CA ARG A 175 -10.33 3.07 -14.53
C ARG A 175 -9.83 1.64 -14.43
N PHE A 176 -9.30 1.10 -15.52
CA PHE A 176 -8.85 -0.29 -15.57
C PHE A 176 -7.66 -0.56 -14.64
N VAL A 177 -6.64 0.31 -14.67
CA VAL A 177 -5.44 0.17 -13.83
C VAL A 177 -5.80 0.31 -12.36
N LEU A 178 -6.63 1.29 -11.97
CA LEU A 178 -7.09 1.45 -10.59
C LEU A 178 -7.94 0.26 -10.13
N ALA A 179 -8.80 -0.25 -11.00
CA ALA A 179 -9.62 -1.42 -10.70
C ALA A 179 -8.77 -2.67 -10.45
N LEU A 180 -7.77 -2.92 -11.31
CA LEU A 180 -6.82 -4.03 -11.11
C LEU A 180 -5.99 -3.87 -9.84
N PHE A 181 -5.51 -2.65 -9.57
CA PHE A 181 -4.72 -2.35 -8.38
C PHE A 181 -5.50 -2.68 -7.09
N ALA A 182 -6.76 -2.28 -7.03
CA ALA A 182 -7.65 -2.60 -5.92
C ALA A 182 -8.04 -4.09 -5.87
N PHE A 183 -8.25 -4.72 -7.03
CA PHE A 183 -8.59 -6.13 -7.11
C PHE A 183 -7.48 -7.02 -6.55
N PHE A 184 -6.23 -6.77 -6.94
CA PHE A 184 -5.04 -7.45 -6.43
C PHE A 184 -4.64 -7.01 -5.01
N GLN A 185 -5.40 -6.12 -4.38
CA GLN A 185 -5.18 -5.62 -3.03
C GLN A 185 -3.82 -4.95 -2.82
N PHE A 186 -3.20 -4.43 -3.89
CA PHE A 186 -1.91 -3.74 -3.79
C PHE A 186 -1.98 -2.46 -2.96
N ASP A 187 -3.18 -1.91 -2.79
CA ASP A 187 -3.46 -0.81 -1.86
C ASP A 187 -3.29 -1.20 -0.39
N LYS A 188 -3.50 -2.47 -0.03
CA LYS A 188 -3.46 -2.96 1.37
C LYS A 188 -2.13 -3.58 1.75
N MET A 189 -1.26 -3.84 0.78
CA MET A 189 0.02 -4.53 0.99
C MET A 189 0.95 -3.84 2.00
N PRO A 190 1.09 -2.50 2.04
CA PRO A 190 1.92 -1.86 3.07
C PRO A 190 1.43 -2.14 4.49
N LEU A 191 0.10 -2.24 4.70
CA LEU A 191 -0.49 -2.66 5.97
C LEU A 191 -0.14 -4.11 6.30
N LEU A 192 -0.28 -5.01 5.32
CA LEU A 192 0.05 -6.41 5.51
C LEU A 192 1.52 -6.59 5.90
N VAL A 193 2.44 -5.92 5.21
CA VAL A 193 3.88 -6.01 5.52
C VAL A 193 4.17 -5.48 6.92
N ALA A 194 3.65 -4.30 7.27
CA ALA A 194 3.80 -3.77 8.62
C ALA A 194 3.23 -4.71 9.68
N TYR A 195 2.03 -5.27 9.44
CA TYR A 195 1.43 -6.28 10.31
C TYR A 195 2.32 -7.50 10.50
N LEU A 196 2.90 -8.03 9.42
CA LEU A 196 3.78 -9.21 9.50
C LEU A 196 5.08 -8.91 10.27
N LEU A 197 5.67 -7.73 10.06
CA LEU A 197 6.87 -7.30 10.81
C LEU A 197 6.59 -7.05 12.30
N LEU A 198 5.36 -6.64 12.65
CA LEU A 198 4.93 -6.49 14.04
C LEU A 198 4.56 -7.81 14.71
N ASN A 199 4.01 -8.76 13.94
CA ASN A 199 3.59 -10.08 14.43
C ASN A 199 4.61 -11.18 14.13
N ALA A 200 5.85 -10.83 13.81
CA ALA A 200 6.96 -11.78 13.73
C ALA A 200 7.33 -12.37 15.10
N GLN A 201 6.39 -12.44 16.06
CA GLN A 201 6.60 -12.91 17.43
C GLN A 201 7.04 -14.37 17.52
N GLU A 202 6.71 -15.20 16.52
CA GLU A 202 7.28 -16.55 16.37
C GLU A 202 8.81 -16.52 16.14
N THR A 203 9.39 -15.36 15.84
CA THR A 203 10.81 -15.17 15.58
C THR A 203 11.63 -14.61 16.75
N GLY A 204 10.98 -14.18 17.83
CA GLY A 204 11.64 -13.69 19.05
C GLY A 204 12.21 -12.27 18.97
N VAL A 205 12.19 -11.63 17.79
CA VAL A 205 12.62 -10.24 17.57
C VAL A 205 11.52 -9.50 16.82
N VAL A 206 11.10 -8.34 17.33
CA VAL A 206 10.11 -7.48 16.66
C VAL A 206 10.85 -6.28 16.10
N PHE A 207 10.46 -5.77 14.93
CA PHE A 207 11.06 -4.57 14.33
C PHE A 207 10.06 -3.42 14.16
N PRO A 208 9.60 -2.79 15.25
CA PRO A 208 8.50 -1.83 15.20
C PRO A 208 8.81 -0.57 14.39
N ASN A 209 10.06 -0.10 14.43
CA ASN A 209 10.51 1.04 13.63
C ASN A 209 10.59 0.70 12.14
N ILE A 210 11.02 -0.53 11.81
CA ILE A 210 11.07 -1.00 10.42
C ILE A 210 9.65 -1.26 9.89
N ALA A 211 8.74 -1.74 10.74
CA ALA A 211 7.32 -1.85 10.40
C ALA A 211 6.69 -0.49 10.07
N ALA A 212 7.01 0.56 10.84
CA ALA A 212 6.56 1.92 10.53
C ALA A 212 7.11 2.39 9.16
N LEU A 213 8.37 2.06 8.85
CA LEU A 213 8.98 2.37 7.57
C LEU A 213 8.30 1.60 6.42
N ALA A 214 8.03 0.30 6.57
CA ALA A 214 7.28 -0.48 5.60
C ALA A 214 5.87 0.08 5.39
N PHE A 215 5.22 0.53 6.47
CA PHE A 215 3.91 1.16 6.43
C PHE A 215 3.94 2.49 5.64
N ALA A 216 5.06 3.21 5.64
CA ALA A 216 5.26 4.43 4.85
C ALA A 216 5.19 4.20 3.33
N ALA A 217 5.25 2.96 2.85
CA ALA A 217 4.95 2.63 1.45
C ALA A 217 3.51 3.01 1.04
N TYR A 218 2.60 3.31 1.99
CA TYR A 218 1.33 3.96 1.68
C TYR A 218 1.49 5.33 1.01
N ILE A 219 2.58 6.07 1.25
CA ILE A 219 2.80 7.38 0.64
C ILE A 219 2.88 7.29 -0.89
N PRO A 220 3.79 6.52 -1.51
CA PRO A 220 3.86 6.39 -2.96
C PRO A 220 2.58 5.78 -3.55
N VAL A 221 1.95 4.82 -2.86
CA VAL A 221 0.64 4.27 -3.27
C VAL A 221 -0.43 5.37 -3.32
N SER A 222 -0.52 6.19 -2.27
CA SER A 222 -1.50 7.27 -2.18
C SER A 222 -1.25 8.35 -3.22
N LEU A 223 0.02 8.70 -3.47
CA LEU A 223 0.39 9.64 -4.55
C LEU A 223 -0.06 9.12 -5.91
N PHE A 224 0.15 7.84 -6.20
CA PHE A 224 -0.31 7.20 -7.41
C PHE A 224 -1.84 7.27 -7.55
N LEU A 225 -2.59 6.82 -6.52
CA LEU A 225 -4.05 6.80 -6.56
C LEU A 225 -4.65 8.21 -6.74
N ILE A 226 -4.14 9.19 -5.98
CA ILE A 226 -4.60 10.57 -6.04
C ILE A 226 -4.27 11.19 -7.41
N LYS A 227 -3.05 11.00 -7.90
CA LYS A 227 -2.64 11.59 -9.18
C LYS A 227 -3.45 11.02 -10.33
N THR A 228 -3.60 9.69 -10.40
CA THR A 228 -4.44 9.05 -11.43
C THR A 228 -5.91 9.48 -11.34
N THR A 229 -6.41 9.75 -10.13
CA THR A 229 -7.78 10.25 -9.92
C THR A 229 -7.94 11.70 -10.36
N TRP A 230 -6.99 12.59 -10.06
CA TRP A 230 -7.04 13.98 -10.53
C TRP A 230 -6.89 14.11 -12.04
N ASP A 231 -6.20 13.17 -12.67
CA ASP A 231 -6.00 13.13 -14.11
C ASP A 231 -7.24 12.61 -14.88
N ALA A 232 -8.21 12.02 -14.17
CA ALA A 232 -9.46 11.57 -14.76
C ALA A 232 -10.33 12.75 -15.18
N LYS A 233 -11.10 12.59 -16.27
CA LYS A 233 -12.10 13.60 -16.63
C LYS A 233 -13.16 13.65 -15.53
N ALA A 234 -13.51 14.87 -15.11
CA ALA A 234 -14.65 15.06 -14.23
C ALA A 234 -15.88 14.45 -14.92
N ILE A 235 -16.53 13.51 -14.24
CA ILE A 235 -17.87 13.09 -14.62
C ILE A 235 -18.74 14.30 -14.29
N GLU A 236 -19.21 15.03 -15.30
CA GLU A 236 -20.34 15.93 -15.15
C GLU A 236 -21.52 15.04 -14.71
N MET A 237 -21.84 15.08 -13.41
CA MET A 237 -23.06 14.50 -12.87
C MET A 237 -24.22 15.46 -13.10
#